data_AF-A0A934KPY6-F1
#
_entry.id   AF-A0A934KPY6-F1
#
_cell.length_a   1.000
_cell.length_b   1.000
_cell.length_c   1.000
_cell.angle_alpha   90.00
_cell.angle_beta   90.00
_cell.angle_gamma   90.00
#
_symmetry.space_group_name_H-M   'P 1'
#
loop_
_entity.id
_entity.type
_entity.pdbx_description
1 polymer ?
#
loop_
_entity_poly.entity_id
_entity_poly.type
_entity_poly.pdbx_seq_one_letter_code
_entity_poly.pdbx_strand_id
1 'polypeptide(L)'
;MNNFGIFDNLSTENKDILQRIFYLIKDKYPDVERANILCEERSGSKSAQALNNIRDTISHLRTVFENWDKPHEFKVKQLATIEEHLRRAIIEPYELASKKEIKLLQDNYTNYQDTVLPIIYKLNPPPLSVDDVELRIQTINTLMQDGRRAKSANDWVPQWEEGCKAFDRAYEQAKQLNRELKEEIIRADKIVQDKSAFRKTIYYTSIISIVVGIGLFFFGKYWDKMFK
;
A
#
# COMPACT_ATOMS: atom_id res chain seq x y z
N MET A 1 -6.61 8.01 39.68
CA MET A 1 -7.77 8.57 40.42
C MET A 1 -8.87 7.53 40.41
N ASN A 2 -9.08 6.86 41.55
CA ASN A 2 -10.07 5.81 41.74
C ASN A 2 -11.40 6.45 42.13
N ASN A 3 -12.30 6.64 41.15
CA ASN A 3 -13.69 7.03 41.41
C ASN A 3 -14.59 5.96 40.80
N PHE A 4 -14.72 4.85 41.54
CA PHE A 4 -15.57 3.71 41.17
C PHE A 4 -16.57 3.38 42.29
N GLY A 5 -17.04 4.38 43.05
CA GLY A 5 -18.05 4.19 44.10
C GLY A 5 -19.36 3.55 43.63
N ILE A 6 -19.61 3.54 42.31
CA ILE A 6 -20.77 2.89 41.67
C ILE A 6 -20.55 1.37 41.51
N PHE A 7 -19.30 0.90 41.53
CA PHE A 7 -18.93 -0.51 41.32
C PHE A 7 -18.53 -1.24 42.59
N ASP A 8 -18.49 -0.57 43.74
CA ASP A 8 -18.07 -1.20 45.00
C ASP A 8 -18.95 -2.39 45.39
N ASN A 9 -20.23 -2.34 45.02
CA ASN A 9 -21.22 -3.40 45.26
C ASN A 9 -21.26 -4.53 44.20
N LEU A 10 -20.42 -4.48 43.17
CA LEU A 10 -20.35 -5.56 42.18
C LEU A 10 -19.59 -6.77 42.72
N SER A 11 -20.01 -7.97 42.29
CA SER A 11 -19.22 -9.19 42.46
C SER A 11 -17.85 -9.05 41.81
N THR A 12 -16.85 -9.77 42.32
CA THR A 12 -15.48 -9.78 41.76
C THR A 12 -15.49 -10.10 40.26
N GLU A 13 -16.25 -11.13 39.86
CA GLU A 13 -16.43 -11.51 38.46
C GLU A 13 -16.95 -10.38 37.57
N ASN A 14 -17.92 -9.60 38.05
CA ASN A 14 -18.47 -8.47 37.32
C ASN A 14 -17.49 -7.29 37.27
N LYS A 15 -16.69 -7.09 38.33
CA LYS A 15 -15.60 -6.11 38.35
C LYS A 15 -14.54 -6.45 37.30
N ASP A 16 -14.17 -7.72 37.17
CA ASP A 16 -13.18 -8.17 36.18
C ASP A 16 -13.64 -7.92 34.75
N ILE A 17 -14.92 -8.21 34.44
CA ILE A 17 -15.52 -7.89 33.13
C ILE A 17 -15.43 -6.39 32.84
N LEU A 18 -15.83 -5.53 33.78
CA LEU A 18 -15.76 -4.08 33.58
C LEU A 18 -14.32 -3.59 33.44
N GLN A 19 -13.40 -4.07 34.27
CA GLN A 19 -11.99 -3.72 34.18
C GLN A 19 -11.41 -4.08 32.81
N ARG A 20 -11.77 -5.26 32.28
CA ARG A 20 -11.34 -5.65 30.94
C ARG A 20 -11.95 -4.78 29.85
N ILE A 21 -13.25 -4.45 29.93
CA ILE A 21 -13.88 -3.51 28.99
C ILE A 21 -13.19 -2.13 29.05
N PHE A 22 -12.93 -1.62 30.26
CA PHE A 22 -12.22 -0.36 30.45
C PHE A 22 -10.81 -0.40 29.83
N TYR A 23 -10.06 -1.48 30.04
CA TYR A 23 -8.76 -1.69 29.41
C TYR A 23 -8.87 -1.65 27.88
N LEU A 24 -9.84 -2.35 27.29
CA LEU A 24 -10.00 -2.37 25.84
C LEU A 24 -10.33 -0.98 25.27
N ILE A 25 -11.23 -0.25 25.91
CA ILE A 25 -11.60 1.10 25.47
C ILE A 25 -10.46 2.09 25.70
N LYS A 26 -9.83 2.07 26.87
CA LYS A 26 -8.82 3.06 27.23
C LYS A 26 -7.48 2.81 26.56
N ASP A 27 -7.02 1.56 26.56
CA ASP A 27 -5.65 1.20 26.23
C ASP A 27 -5.51 0.59 24.83
N LYS A 28 -6.60 0.02 24.25
CA LYS A 28 -6.56 -0.62 22.91
C LYS A 28 -7.29 0.15 21.82
N TYR A 29 -8.36 0.87 22.13
CA TYR A 29 -9.04 1.70 21.12
C TYR A 29 -8.14 2.77 20.47
N PRO A 30 -7.20 3.43 21.18
CA PRO A 30 -6.26 4.35 20.52
C PRO A 30 -5.43 3.69 19.40
N ASP A 31 -5.16 2.38 19.50
CA ASP A 31 -4.44 1.64 18.46
C ASP A 31 -5.30 1.45 17.21
N VAL A 32 -6.62 1.31 17.38
CA VAL A 32 -7.59 1.25 16.28
C VAL A 32 -7.62 2.56 15.51
N GLU A 33 -7.66 3.68 16.23
CA GLU A 33 -7.65 5.01 15.60
C GLU A 33 -6.35 5.23 14.81
N ARG A 34 -5.20 4.92 15.42
CA ARG A 34 -3.90 5.02 14.76
C ARG A 34 -3.83 4.17 13.50
N ALA A 35 -4.31 2.92 13.55
CA ALA A 35 -4.32 2.03 12.39
C ALA A 35 -5.23 2.55 11.26
N ASN A 36 -6.39 3.10 11.59
CA ASN A 36 -7.30 3.67 10.59
C ASN A 36 -6.73 4.93 9.94
N ILE A 37 -6.16 5.85 10.73
CA ILE A 37 -5.49 7.06 10.21
C ILE A 37 -4.36 6.65 9.26
N LEU A 38 -3.50 5.73 9.69
CA LEU A 38 -2.39 5.24 8.88
C LEU A 38 -2.87 4.60 7.58
N CYS A 39 -3.97 3.84 7.59
CA CYS A 39 -4.56 3.28 6.37
C CYS A 39 -5.12 4.36 5.44
N GLU A 40 -5.76 5.40 5.97
CA GLU A 40 -6.26 6.52 5.17
C GLU A 40 -5.10 7.28 4.52
N GLU A 41 -4.04 7.58 5.27
CA GLU A 41 -2.84 8.27 4.78
C GLU A 41 -2.13 7.47 3.69
N ARG A 42 -1.95 6.16 3.91
CA ARG A 42 -1.20 5.29 2.99
C ARG A 42 -2.00 4.87 1.77
N SER A 43 -3.29 4.63 1.94
CA SER A 43 -4.13 4.01 0.90
C SER A 43 -5.07 5.00 0.21
N GLY A 44 -5.21 6.22 0.74
CA GLY A 44 -6.19 7.20 0.29
C GLY A 44 -7.65 6.79 0.51
N SER A 45 -7.91 5.79 1.35
CA SER A 45 -9.27 5.34 1.66
C SER A 45 -9.40 4.78 3.07
N LYS A 46 -10.62 4.85 3.59
CA LYS A 46 -11.00 4.28 4.88
C LYS A 46 -11.13 2.76 4.79
N SER A 47 -10.85 2.06 5.89
CA SER A 47 -11.07 0.62 6.00
C SER A 47 -12.51 0.31 6.40
N ALA A 48 -13.35 -0.07 5.43
CA ALA A 48 -14.74 -0.45 5.70
C ALA A 48 -14.84 -1.64 6.65
N GLN A 49 -13.91 -2.61 6.56
CA GLN A 49 -13.88 -3.77 7.45
C GLN A 49 -13.52 -3.37 8.88
N ALA A 50 -12.59 -2.43 9.07
CA ALA A 50 -12.28 -1.91 10.41
C ALA A 50 -13.49 -1.19 11.03
N LEU A 51 -14.19 -0.37 10.25
CA LEU A 51 -15.41 0.30 10.71
C LEU A 51 -16.51 -0.69 11.10
N ASN A 52 -16.68 -1.78 10.34
CA ASN A 52 -17.62 -2.84 10.69
C ASN A 52 -17.22 -3.52 12.01
N ASN A 53 -15.94 -3.83 12.20
CA ASN A 53 -15.47 -4.42 13.46
C ASN A 53 -15.65 -3.47 14.67
N ILE A 54 -15.49 -2.15 14.49
CA ILE A 54 -15.80 -1.18 15.56
C ILE A 54 -17.30 -1.20 15.87
N ARG A 55 -18.16 -1.23 14.84
CA ARG A 55 -19.61 -1.33 15.01
C ARG A 55 -20.00 -2.61 15.76
N ASP A 56 -19.40 -3.74 15.41
CA ASP A 56 -19.67 -5.03 16.05
C ASP A 56 -19.18 -5.02 17.50
N THR A 57 -18.01 -4.42 17.77
CA THR A 57 -17.53 -4.18 19.14
C THR A 57 -18.56 -3.42 19.97
N ILE A 58 -19.11 -2.32 19.45
CA ILE A 58 -20.14 -1.53 20.13
C ILE A 58 -21.43 -2.35 20.32
N SER A 59 -21.82 -3.15 19.32
CA SER A 59 -23.00 -4.01 19.41
C SER A 59 -22.88 -5.06 20.52
N HIS A 60 -21.71 -5.69 20.66
CA HIS A 60 -21.44 -6.64 21.72
C HIS A 60 -21.33 -5.97 23.09
N LEU A 61 -20.73 -4.77 23.18
CA LEU A 61 -20.73 -3.97 24.42
C LEU A 61 -22.16 -3.65 24.87
N ARG A 62 -23.01 -3.19 23.94
CA ARG A 62 -24.44 -2.96 24.23
C ARG A 62 -25.10 -4.23 24.74
N THR A 63 -24.86 -5.36 24.07
CA THR A 63 -25.41 -6.66 24.46
C THR A 63 -24.99 -7.07 25.88
N VAL A 64 -23.74 -6.81 26.29
CA VAL A 64 -23.27 -7.05 27.67
C VAL A 64 -24.05 -6.22 28.68
N PHE A 65 -24.21 -4.91 28.43
CA PHE A 65 -24.86 -4.00 29.38
C PHE A 65 -26.38 -4.20 29.44
N GLU A 66 -27.05 -4.43 28.30
CA GLU A 66 -28.49 -4.73 28.24
C GLU A 66 -28.85 -6.06 28.92
N ASN A 67 -27.88 -6.98 28.99
CA ASN A 67 -28.07 -8.32 29.56
C ASN A 67 -27.17 -8.55 30.78
N TRP A 68 -26.96 -7.52 31.60
CA TRP A 68 -26.02 -7.55 32.72
C TRP A 68 -26.31 -8.67 33.74
N ASP A 69 -27.59 -8.98 33.93
CA ASP A 69 -28.10 -10.01 34.85
C ASP A 69 -27.85 -11.44 34.35
N LYS A 70 -27.36 -11.63 33.12
CA LYS A 70 -27.00 -12.96 32.60
C LYS A 70 -25.80 -13.54 33.35
N PRO A 71 -25.65 -14.89 33.34
CA PRO A 71 -24.52 -15.57 33.96
C PRO A 71 -23.16 -15.03 33.49
N HIS A 72 -22.14 -15.15 34.33
CA HIS A 72 -20.79 -14.69 34.04
C HIS A 72 -20.25 -15.21 32.70
N GLU A 73 -20.49 -16.49 32.39
CA GLU A 73 -20.06 -17.12 31.13
C GLU A 73 -20.60 -16.42 29.87
N PHE A 74 -21.83 -15.87 29.93
CA PHE A 74 -22.38 -15.09 28.83
C PHE A 74 -21.54 -13.84 28.58
N LYS A 75 -21.21 -13.11 29.66
CA LYS A 75 -20.39 -11.89 29.61
C LYS A 75 -18.98 -12.18 29.12
N VAL A 76 -18.36 -13.28 29.56
CA VAL A 76 -17.04 -13.72 29.08
C VAL A 76 -17.05 -14.00 27.57
N LYS A 77 -18.09 -14.67 27.05
CA LYS A 77 -18.22 -14.93 25.60
C LYS A 77 -18.37 -13.65 24.79
N GLN A 78 -19.18 -12.71 25.27
CA GLN A 78 -19.33 -11.41 24.62
C GLN A 78 -18.01 -10.62 24.66
N LEU A 79 -17.30 -10.66 25.79
CA LEU A 79 -16.00 -10.01 25.96
C LEU A 79 -14.95 -10.57 25.00
N ALA A 80 -14.84 -11.89 24.86
CA ALA A 80 -13.96 -12.51 23.87
C ALA A 80 -14.29 -12.06 22.43
N THR A 81 -15.58 -11.87 22.13
CA THR A 81 -16.02 -11.40 20.81
C THR A 81 -15.68 -9.92 20.59
N ILE A 82 -15.85 -9.08 21.62
CA ILE A 82 -15.41 -7.67 21.62
C ILE A 82 -13.90 -7.57 21.37
N GLU A 83 -13.11 -8.39 22.07
CA GLU A 83 -11.66 -8.41 21.91
C GLU A 83 -11.24 -8.78 20.50
N GLU A 84 -11.86 -9.80 19.92
CA GLU A 84 -11.59 -10.22 18.55
C GLU A 84 -11.91 -9.12 17.54
N HIS A 85 -13.10 -8.50 17.63
CA HIS A 85 -13.46 -7.41 16.73
C HIS A 85 -12.52 -6.21 16.88
N LEU A 86 -12.17 -5.81 18.10
CA LEU A 86 -11.26 -4.69 18.32
C LEU A 86 -9.87 -4.98 17.75
N ARG A 87 -9.36 -6.21 17.95
CA ARG A 87 -8.10 -6.68 17.36
C ARG A 87 -8.12 -6.62 15.83
N ARG A 88 -9.22 -7.07 15.22
CA ARG A 88 -9.42 -7.01 13.77
C ARG A 88 -9.50 -5.57 13.26
N ALA A 89 -10.15 -4.68 14.00
CA ALA A 89 -10.21 -3.26 13.69
C ALA A 89 -8.83 -2.59 13.65
N ILE A 90 -7.82 -3.15 14.31
CA ILE A 90 -6.42 -2.70 14.24
C ILE A 90 -5.68 -3.32 13.05
N ILE A 91 -5.73 -4.64 12.86
CA ILE A 91 -4.87 -5.32 11.88
C ILE A 91 -5.37 -5.20 10.43
N GLU A 92 -6.68 -5.10 10.21
CA GLU A 92 -7.26 -5.02 8.87
C GLU A 92 -6.89 -3.74 8.09
N PRO A 93 -6.82 -2.55 8.72
CA PRO A 93 -6.25 -1.36 8.09
C PRO A 93 -4.83 -1.57 7.54
N TYR A 94 -3.93 -2.21 8.30
CA TYR A 94 -2.57 -2.50 7.82
C TYR A 94 -2.58 -3.45 6.61
N GLU A 95 -3.41 -4.50 6.66
CA GLU A 95 -3.58 -5.43 5.54
C GLU A 95 -4.08 -4.72 4.27
N LEU A 96 -5.07 -3.82 4.42
CA LEU A 96 -5.64 -3.07 3.30
C LEU A 96 -4.62 -2.12 2.66
N ALA A 97 -3.91 -1.34 3.48
CA ALA A 97 -2.88 -0.42 2.99
C ALA A 97 -1.78 -1.17 2.21
N SER A 98 -1.30 -2.29 2.78
CA SER A 98 -0.28 -3.14 2.15
C SER A 98 -0.76 -3.72 0.83
N LYS A 99 -2.00 -4.23 0.77
CA LYS A 99 -2.58 -4.77 -0.48
C LYS A 99 -2.66 -3.74 -1.60
N LYS A 100 -3.02 -2.49 -1.30
CA LYS A 100 -3.08 -1.45 -2.33
C LYS A 100 -1.70 -1.12 -2.89
N GLU A 101 -0.69 -1.00 -2.03
CA GLU A 101 0.67 -0.70 -2.46
C GLU A 101 1.27 -1.86 -3.28
N ILE A 102 1.01 -3.10 -2.87
CA ILE A 102 1.44 -4.30 -3.60
C ILE A 102 0.77 -4.37 -4.97
N LYS A 103 -0.52 -3.99 -5.09
CA LYS A 103 -1.18 -3.92 -6.39
C LYS A 103 -0.49 -2.91 -7.31
N LEU A 104 -0.18 -1.72 -6.80
CA LEU A 104 0.58 -0.72 -7.54
C LEU A 104 1.97 -1.23 -7.96
N LEU A 105 2.61 -2.04 -7.10
CA LEU A 105 3.87 -2.72 -7.40
C LEU A 105 3.75 -3.71 -8.56
N GLN A 106 2.69 -4.51 -8.60
CA GLN A 106 2.45 -5.43 -9.71
C GLN A 106 2.26 -4.68 -11.03
N ASP A 107 1.51 -3.58 -11.01
CA ASP A 107 1.29 -2.74 -12.19
C ASP A 107 2.61 -2.11 -12.68
N ASN A 108 3.42 -1.54 -11.77
CA ASN A 108 4.71 -0.95 -12.14
C ASN A 108 5.74 -1.99 -12.56
N TYR A 109 5.72 -3.19 -11.97
CA TYR A 109 6.62 -4.25 -12.38
C TYR A 109 6.30 -4.76 -13.80
N THR A 110 5.02 -4.87 -14.14
CA THR A 110 4.60 -5.17 -15.53
C THR A 110 5.11 -4.09 -16.48
N ASN A 111 4.91 -2.80 -16.14
CA ASN A 111 5.41 -1.69 -16.96
C ASN A 111 6.95 -1.68 -17.05
N TYR A 112 7.64 -2.03 -15.97
CA TYR A 112 9.10 -2.17 -15.96
C TYR A 112 9.55 -3.26 -16.96
N GLN A 113 8.87 -4.40 -16.99
CA GLN A 113 9.16 -5.47 -17.94
C GLN A 113 8.93 -5.03 -19.39
N ASP A 114 7.87 -4.26 -19.65
CA ASP A 114 7.52 -3.81 -21.00
C ASP A 114 8.38 -2.64 -21.50
N THR A 115 8.87 -1.79 -20.59
CA THR A 115 9.53 -0.53 -20.94
C THR A 115 11.04 -0.58 -20.75
N VAL A 116 11.53 -1.17 -19.65
CA VAL A 116 12.94 -1.12 -19.24
C VAL A 116 13.72 -2.30 -19.83
N LEU A 117 13.22 -3.53 -19.67
CA LEU A 117 13.95 -4.73 -20.12
C LEU A 117 14.29 -4.75 -21.61
N PRO A 118 13.43 -4.30 -22.55
CA PRO A 118 13.74 -4.32 -23.98
C PRO A 118 14.91 -3.39 -24.36
N ILE A 119 15.26 -2.44 -23.50
CA ILE A 119 16.33 -1.48 -23.73
C ILE A 119 17.46 -1.59 -22.70
N ILE A 120 17.51 -2.68 -21.93
CA ILE A 120 18.44 -2.86 -20.81
C ILE A 120 19.91 -2.56 -21.19
N TYR A 121 20.35 -2.98 -22.37
CA TYR A 121 21.71 -2.76 -22.90
C TYR A 121 22.05 -1.28 -23.20
N LYS A 122 21.05 -0.38 -23.18
CA LYS A 122 21.21 1.07 -23.39
C LYS A 122 21.24 1.85 -22.09
N LEU A 123 20.95 1.21 -20.95
CA LEU A 123 20.90 1.84 -19.65
C LEU A 123 22.26 1.72 -18.95
N ASN A 124 22.79 2.85 -18.49
CA ASN A 124 24.00 2.91 -17.67
C ASN A 124 23.78 3.91 -16.52
N PRO A 125 23.85 3.47 -15.24
CA PRO A 125 24.12 2.11 -14.80
C PRO A 125 23.01 1.12 -15.20
N PRO A 126 23.30 -0.21 -15.25
CA PRO A 126 22.29 -1.23 -15.45
C PRO A 126 21.11 -1.05 -14.49
N PRO A 127 19.88 -1.33 -14.91
CA PRO A 127 18.71 -1.27 -14.04
C PRO A 127 18.72 -2.44 -13.04
N LEU A 128 17.76 -2.43 -12.11
CA LEU A 128 17.53 -3.55 -11.20
C LEU A 128 17.42 -4.89 -11.95
N SER A 129 18.06 -5.94 -11.43
CA SER A 129 17.93 -7.26 -12.04
C SER A 129 16.53 -7.83 -11.82
N VAL A 130 16.05 -8.66 -12.76
CA VAL A 130 14.76 -9.34 -12.64
C VAL A 130 14.74 -10.22 -11.39
N ASP A 131 15.82 -10.96 -11.16
CA ASP A 131 15.96 -11.87 -10.01
C ASP A 131 15.86 -11.12 -8.67
N ASP A 132 16.48 -9.94 -8.56
CA ASP A 132 16.41 -9.11 -7.35
C ASP A 132 14.98 -8.60 -7.09
N VAL A 133 14.29 -8.16 -8.15
CA VAL A 133 12.91 -7.69 -8.06
C VAL A 133 11.97 -8.81 -7.65
N GLU A 134 12.09 -9.99 -8.27
CA GLU A 134 11.29 -11.17 -7.94
C GLU A 134 11.53 -11.65 -6.51
N LEU A 135 12.79 -11.70 -6.06
CA LEU A 135 13.13 -12.08 -4.68
C LEU A 135 12.51 -11.13 -3.64
N ARG A 136 12.50 -9.82 -3.93
CA ARG A 136 11.87 -8.83 -3.06
C ARG A 136 10.35 -8.97 -3.07
N ILE A 137 9.73 -9.24 -4.21
CA ILE A 137 8.29 -9.53 -4.30
C ILE A 137 7.94 -10.79 -3.47
N GLN A 138 8.76 -11.85 -3.54
CA GLN A 138 8.57 -13.05 -2.72
C GLN A 138 8.68 -12.75 -1.21
N THR A 139 9.64 -11.92 -0.83
CA THR A 139 9.81 -11.47 0.57
C THR A 139 8.59 -10.69 1.06
N ILE A 140 8.09 -9.74 0.27
CA ILE A 140 6.86 -8.99 0.54
C ILE A 140 5.67 -9.93 0.70
N ASN A 141 5.53 -10.92 -0.19
CA ASN A 141 4.45 -11.90 -0.13
C ASN A 141 4.52 -12.79 1.13
N THR A 142 5.73 -13.13 1.59
CA THR A 142 5.94 -13.88 2.83
C THR A 142 5.49 -13.06 4.04
N LEU A 143 5.89 -11.78 4.12
CA LEU A 143 5.43 -10.86 5.16
C LEU A 143 3.90 -10.73 5.18
N MET A 144 3.27 -10.63 4.00
CA MET A 144 1.82 -10.62 3.89
C MET A 144 1.16 -11.92 4.39
N GLN A 145 1.80 -13.08 4.19
CA GLN A 145 1.31 -14.36 4.70
C GLN A 145 1.42 -14.43 6.22
N ASP A 146 2.53 -13.97 6.80
CA ASP A 146 2.75 -13.95 8.25
C ASP A 146 1.74 -13.03 8.95
N GLY A 147 1.49 -11.85 8.39
CA GLY A 147 0.42 -10.97 8.86
C GLY A 147 -0.96 -11.63 8.84
N ARG A 148 -1.27 -12.41 7.79
CA ARG A 148 -2.54 -13.16 7.71
C ARG A 148 -2.63 -14.31 8.71
N ARG A 149 -1.53 -15.03 8.99
CA ARG A 149 -1.50 -16.08 10.01
C ARG A 149 -1.75 -15.50 11.41
N ALA A 150 -1.09 -14.39 11.73
CA ALA A 150 -1.29 -13.67 12.98
C ALA A 150 -2.73 -13.13 13.10
N LYS A 151 -3.33 -12.66 11.99
CA LYS A 151 -4.74 -12.28 11.96
C LYS A 151 -5.67 -13.43 12.36
N SER A 152 -5.35 -14.69 12.05
CA SER A 152 -6.20 -15.85 12.40
C SER A 152 -6.03 -16.40 13.82
N ALA A 153 -5.02 -15.96 14.58
CA ALA A 153 -4.66 -16.58 15.85
C ALA A 153 -5.56 -16.21 17.06
N ASN A 154 -6.55 -15.32 16.90
CA ASN A 154 -7.58 -14.94 17.89
C ASN A 154 -7.12 -14.56 19.31
N ASP A 155 -5.84 -14.21 19.51
CA ASP A 155 -5.32 -13.81 20.82
C ASP A 155 -4.48 -12.52 20.74
N TRP A 156 -4.51 -11.71 21.82
CA TRP A 156 -3.63 -10.55 22.02
C TRP A 156 -2.22 -10.98 22.47
N VAL A 157 -1.58 -11.84 21.68
CA VAL A 157 -0.25 -12.39 21.96
C VAL A 157 0.82 -11.65 21.15
N PRO A 158 2.11 -11.72 21.53
CA PRO A 158 3.20 -11.08 20.78
C PRO A 158 3.21 -11.43 19.29
N GLN A 159 2.77 -12.64 18.92
CA GLN A 159 2.64 -13.08 17.53
C GLN A 159 1.65 -12.24 16.73
N TRP A 160 0.58 -11.75 17.37
CA TRP A 160 -0.38 -10.86 16.73
C TRP A 160 0.24 -9.49 16.41
N GLU A 161 0.99 -8.92 17.35
CA GLU A 161 1.69 -7.65 17.15
C GLU A 161 2.75 -7.76 16.05
N GLU A 162 3.49 -8.87 16.00
CA GLU A 162 4.40 -9.16 14.89
C GLU A 162 3.66 -9.29 13.55
N GLY A 163 2.42 -9.77 13.55
CA GLY A 163 1.54 -9.76 12.39
C GLY A 163 1.24 -8.37 11.83
N CYS A 164 0.89 -7.42 12.71
CA CYS A 164 0.71 -6.02 12.33
C CYS A 164 2.00 -5.43 11.77
N LYS A 165 3.15 -5.69 12.41
CA LYS A 165 4.46 -5.27 11.92
C LYS A 165 4.84 -5.92 10.59
N ALA A 166 4.44 -7.17 10.35
CA ALA A 166 4.71 -7.85 9.08
C ALA A 166 3.97 -7.15 7.93
N PHE A 167 2.71 -6.76 8.11
CA PHE A 167 2.01 -5.92 7.13
C PHE A 167 2.71 -4.58 6.93
N ASP A 168 3.09 -3.90 8.01
CA ASP A 168 3.82 -2.63 7.92
C ASP A 168 5.14 -2.74 7.12
N ARG A 169 5.95 -3.77 7.39
CA ARG A 169 7.18 -4.06 6.64
C ARG A 169 6.88 -4.38 5.18
N ALA A 170 5.82 -5.14 4.90
CA ALA A 170 5.40 -5.47 3.54
C ALA A 170 5.06 -4.20 2.75
N TYR A 171 4.32 -3.28 3.38
CA TYR A 171 3.99 -1.99 2.79
C TYR A 171 5.24 -1.16 2.48
N GLU A 172 6.16 -0.97 3.44
CA GLU A 172 7.35 -0.14 3.23
C GLU A 172 8.28 -0.75 2.16
N GLN A 173 8.46 -2.07 2.15
CA GLN A 173 9.24 -2.74 1.10
C GLN A 173 8.59 -2.62 -0.27
N ALA A 174 7.26 -2.77 -0.37
CA ALA A 174 6.53 -2.60 -1.61
C ALA A 174 6.63 -1.16 -2.13
N LYS A 175 6.47 -0.17 -1.25
CA LYS A 175 6.60 1.25 -1.56
C LYS A 175 8.00 1.62 -2.05
N GLN A 176 9.03 1.10 -1.38
CA GLN A 176 10.41 1.32 -1.78
C GLN A 176 10.67 0.73 -3.18
N LEU A 177 10.31 -0.53 -3.41
CA LEU A 177 10.51 -1.18 -4.70
C LEU A 177 9.70 -0.47 -5.81
N ASN A 178 8.47 -0.04 -5.51
CA ASN A 178 7.65 0.78 -6.41
C ASN A 178 8.38 2.04 -6.87
N ARG A 179 9.01 2.76 -5.94
CA ARG A 179 9.76 3.97 -6.26
C ARG A 179 10.93 3.67 -7.18
N GLU A 180 11.72 2.65 -6.87
CA GLU A 180 12.88 2.27 -7.67
C GLU A 180 12.45 1.85 -9.09
N LEU A 181 11.41 1.03 -9.23
CA LEU A 181 10.89 0.64 -10.55
C LEU A 181 10.38 1.84 -11.36
N LYS A 182 9.71 2.82 -10.72
CA LYS A 182 9.27 4.04 -11.39
C LYS A 182 10.42 4.89 -11.87
N GLU A 183 11.47 5.05 -11.07
CA GLU A 183 12.68 5.78 -11.44
C GLU A 183 13.32 5.13 -12.69
N GLU A 184 13.36 3.81 -12.73
CA GLU A 184 13.84 3.03 -13.88
C GLU A 184 12.99 3.19 -15.14
N ILE A 185 11.66 3.16 -15.01
CA ILE A 185 10.71 3.39 -16.10
C ILE A 185 10.89 4.80 -16.68
N ILE A 186 10.94 5.83 -15.84
CA ILE A 186 11.12 7.22 -16.26
C ILE A 186 12.45 7.39 -17.02
N ARG A 187 13.51 6.74 -16.53
CA ARG A 187 14.82 6.74 -17.17
C ARG A 187 14.77 6.08 -18.55
N ALA A 188 14.08 4.95 -18.67
CA ALA A 188 13.89 4.25 -19.93
C ALA A 188 13.07 5.08 -20.94
N ASP A 189 11.96 5.68 -20.51
CA ASP A 189 11.11 6.52 -21.34
C ASP A 189 11.87 7.70 -21.94
N LYS A 190 12.72 8.35 -21.15
CA LYS A 190 13.55 9.47 -21.63
C LYS A 190 14.46 9.05 -22.79
N ILE A 191 15.09 7.89 -22.71
CA ILE A 191 15.97 7.37 -23.77
C ILE A 191 15.18 7.08 -25.05
N VAL A 192 13.97 6.53 -24.91
CA VAL A 192 13.09 6.24 -26.05
C VAL A 192 12.62 7.54 -26.71
N GLN A 193 12.20 8.53 -25.91
CA GLN A 193 11.76 9.83 -26.39
C GLN A 193 12.88 10.61 -27.09
N ASP A 194 14.07 10.67 -26.51
CA ASP A 194 15.23 11.36 -27.08
C ASP A 194 15.59 10.80 -28.46
N LYS A 195 15.53 9.47 -28.65
CA LYS A 195 15.75 8.84 -29.95
C LYS A 195 14.65 9.17 -30.95
N SER A 196 13.40 9.23 -30.52
CA SER A 196 12.28 9.58 -31.40
C SER A 196 12.39 11.03 -31.87
N ALA A 197 12.79 11.95 -30.98
CA ALA A 197 13.01 13.36 -31.29
C ALA A 197 14.20 13.53 -32.26
N PHE A 198 15.33 12.85 -31.99
CA PHE A 198 16.49 12.88 -32.86
C PHE A 198 16.19 12.35 -34.27
N ARG A 199 15.46 11.24 -34.39
CA ARG A 199 15.03 10.70 -35.70
C ARG A 199 14.13 11.66 -36.46
N LYS A 200 13.17 12.31 -35.77
CA LYS A 200 12.32 13.33 -36.39
C LYS A 200 13.16 14.51 -36.89
N THR A 201 14.10 15.00 -36.09
CA THR A 201 14.99 16.10 -36.50
C THR A 201 15.81 15.74 -37.73
N ILE A 202 16.45 14.55 -37.78
CA ILE A 202 17.20 14.10 -38.97
C ILE A 202 16.30 14.01 -40.19
N TYR A 203 15.09 13.47 -40.04
CA TYR A 203 14.15 13.35 -41.15
C TYR A 203 13.77 14.73 -41.73
N TYR A 204 13.42 15.68 -40.87
CA TYR A 204 13.06 17.04 -41.31
C TYR A 204 14.25 17.80 -41.91
N THR A 205 15.45 17.71 -41.32
CA THR A 205 16.63 18.37 -41.89
C THR A 205 17.00 17.77 -43.24
N SER A 206 16.89 16.45 -43.41
CA SER A 206 17.14 15.77 -44.69
C SER A 206 16.19 16.24 -45.79
N ILE A 207 14.89 16.38 -45.47
CA ILE A 207 13.90 16.92 -46.41
C ILE A 207 14.24 18.36 -46.80
N ILE A 208 14.55 19.22 -45.82
CA ILE A 208 14.90 20.62 -46.08
C ILE A 208 16.14 20.71 -46.98
N SER A 209 17.18 19.93 -46.69
CA SER A 209 18.39 19.91 -47.51
C SER A 209 18.13 19.48 -48.95
N ILE A 210 17.26 18.49 -49.18
CA ILE A 210 16.86 18.07 -50.53
C ILE A 210 16.12 19.20 -51.26
N VAL A 211 15.14 19.83 -50.59
CA VAL A 211 14.35 20.92 -51.17
C VAL A 211 15.23 22.12 -51.53
N VAL A 212 16.14 22.53 -50.63
CA VAL A 212 17.10 23.61 -50.89
C VAL A 212 18.05 23.25 -52.03
N GLY A 213 18.59 22.03 -52.05
CA GLY A 213 19.48 21.56 -53.10
C GLY A 213 18.81 21.56 -54.48
N ILE A 214 17.56 21.09 -54.57
CA ILE A 214 16.75 21.15 -55.79
C ILE A 214 16.51 22.60 -56.21
N GLY A 215 16.12 23.47 -55.27
CA GLY A 215 15.91 24.89 -55.54
C GLY A 215 17.15 25.59 -56.09
N LEU A 216 18.32 25.36 -55.47
CA LEU A 216 19.60 25.91 -55.94
C LEU A 216 20.00 25.39 -57.32
N PHE A 217 19.75 24.10 -57.61
CA PHE A 217 20.02 23.52 -58.93
C PHE A 217 19.19 24.17 -60.03
N PHE A 218 17.88 24.33 -59.80
CA PHE A 218 17.00 25.00 -60.75
C PHE A 218 17.31 26.50 -60.88
N PHE A 219 17.63 27.17 -59.77
CA PHE A 219 18.05 28.57 -59.78
C PHE A 219 19.33 28.77 -60.59
N GLY A 220 20.34 27.93 -60.41
CA GLY A 220 21.58 27.98 -61.19
C GLY A 220 21.33 27.79 -62.69
N LYS A 221 20.50 26.81 -63.07
CA LYS A 221 20.10 26.62 -64.48
C LYS A 221 19.34 27.81 -65.06
N TYR A 222 18.49 28.45 -64.27
CA TYR A 222 17.74 29.62 -64.70
C TYR A 222 18.64 30.84 -64.85
N TRP A 223 19.56 31.04 -63.90
CA TRP A 223 20.56 32.10 -63.92
C TRP A 223 21.48 32.01 -65.14
N ASP A 224 22.02 30.83 -65.43
CA ASP A 224 22.86 30.57 -66.61
C ASP A 224 22.13 30.86 -67.93
N LYS A 225 20.80 30.77 -67.93
CA LYS A 225 19.97 31.04 -69.12
C LYS A 225 19.64 32.53 -69.29
N MET A 226 19.63 33.33 -68.21
CA MET A 226 19.36 34.77 -68.28
C MET A 226 20.61 35.60 -68.56
N PHE A 227 21.80 35.09 -68.24
CA PHE A 227 23.06 35.86 -68.31
C PHE A 227 24.08 35.30 -69.32
N LYS A 228 23.66 34.40 -70.21
CA LYS A 228 24.37 34.03 -71.45
C LYS A 228 23.60 34.51 -72.66
#